data_AF-A0A839EKD1-F1
#
_entry.id   AF-A0A839EKD1-F1
#
_cell.length_a   1.000
_cell.length_b   1.000
_cell.length_c   1.000
_cell.angle_alpha   90.00
_cell.angle_beta   90.00
_cell.angle_gamma   90.00
#
_symmetry.space_group_name_H-M   'P 1'
#
loop_
_entity.id
_entity.type
_entity.pdbx_description
1 polymer ?
#
loop_
_entity_poly.entity_id
_entity_poly.type
_entity_poly.pdbx_seq_one_letter_code
_entity_poly.pdbx_strand_id
1 'polypeptide(L)'
;MMLTLSINRLRRILIFAIVAAFPFSAAAGSNTATLSCVRPGTAFQFKGTIPATEEGLDLIFTDDAGSLKISADEYDASVVKKFSKGVFQLKIMHLQGEEEISLYSLPSTMRSQDSGNATKATFEAVLKNAPAIKPARTDSNWETHEKIRLLCSYSYSI
;
A
#
# COMPACT_ATOMS: atom_id res chain seq x y z
N MET A 1 -16.42 -75.44 22.55
CA MET A 1 -15.30 -74.49 22.72
C MET A 1 -15.51 -73.37 21.71
N MET A 2 -16.20 -72.30 22.10
CA MET A 2 -15.72 -71.10 22.81
C MET A 2 -15.36 -69.99 21.81
N LEU A 3 -16.24 -68.98 21.78
CA LEU A 3 -16.05 -67.67 21.17
C LEU A 3 -14.83 -66.96 21.76
N THR A 4 -14.13 -66.17 20.95
CA THR A 4 -13.41 -65.00 21.45
C THR A 4 -13.37 -63.89 20.39
N LEU A 5 -14.22 -62.88 20.58
CA LEU A 5 -13.99 -61.52 20.10
C LEU A 5 -12.73 -60.96 20.76
N SER A 6 -11.94 -60.18 20.02
CA SER A 6 -11.10 -59.14 20.63
C SER A 6 -11.14 -57.87 19.77
N ILE A 7 -11.88 -56.90 20.29
CA ILE A 7 -11.95 -55.50 19.89
C ILE A 7 -10.80 -54.75 20.59
N ASN A 8 -10.30 -53.69 19.96
CA ASN A 8 -9.34 -52.67 20.43
C ASN A 8 -7.85 -52.96 20.18
N ARG A 9 -7.27 -52.20 19.24
CA ARG A 9 -6.50 -50.98 19.59
C ARG A 9 -6.11 -50.16 18.35
N LEU A 10 -6.78 -49.02 18.22
CA LEU A 10 -6.17 -47.69 18.08
C LEU A 10 -4.88 -47.57 17.24
N ARG A 11 -5.00 -46.98 16.04
CA ARG A 11 -4.15 -45.89 15.51
C ARG A 11 -4.81 -45.38 14.21
N ARG A 12 -5.58 -44.27 14.22
CA ARG A 12 -5.11 -42.86 14.12
C ARG A 12 -4.04 -42.79 13.01
N ILE A 13 -4.27 -42.23 11.82
CA ILE A 13 -4.64 -40.84 11.52
C ILE A 13 -5.11 -40.72 10.06
N LEU A 14 -6.08 -39.83 9.84
CA LEU A 14 -6.57 -39.37 8.54
C LEU A 14 -5.44 -39.00 7.55
N ILE A 15 -5.50 -39.56 6.35
CA ILE A 15 -4.81 -39.01 5.18
C ILE A 15 -5.77 -38.02 4.54
N PHE A 16 -5.62 -36.73 4.87
CA PHE A 16 -6.20 -35.61 4.13
C PHE A 16 -5.09 -34.57 3.92
N ALA A 17 -4.18 -34.86 2.98
CA ALA A 17 -3.26 -33.85 2.46
C ALA A 17 -3.94 -33.17 1.26
N ILE A 18 -4.97 -32.37 1.53
CA ILE A 18 -5.40 -31.34 0.58
C ILE A 18 -4.38 -30.21 0.72
N VAL A 19 -3.32 -30.28 -0.09
CA VAL A 19 -2.49 -29.12 -0.37
C VAL A 19 -3.38 -28.20 -1.21
N ALA A 20 -4.10 -27.31 -0.53
CA ALA A 20 -4.71 -26.15 -1.15
C ALA A 20 -3.57 -25.26 -1.65
N ALA A 21 -3.09 -25.55 -2.85
CA ALA A 21 -2.32 -24.60 -3.63
C ALA A 21 -3.27 -23.45 -3.93
N PHE A 22 -3.29 -22.45 -3.05
CA PHE A 22 -3.79 -21.13 -3.44
C PHE A 22 -2.91 -20.69 -4.61
N PRO A 23 -3.46 -20.48 -5.81
CA PRO A 23 -2.71 -19.78 -6.83
C PRO A 23 -2.53 -18.37 -6.29
N PHE A 24 -1.37 -18.10 -5.68
CA PHE A 24 -0.89 -16.74 -5.54
C PHE A 24 -0.71 -16.27 -6.98
N SER A 25 -1.72 -15.59 -7.50
CA SER A 25 -1.62 -14.88 -8.77
C SER A 25 -0.69 -13.72 -8.48
N ALA A 26 0.61 -13.97 -8.46
CA ALA A 26 1.61 -12.95 -8.68
C ALA A 26 1.31 -12.44 -10.09
N ALA A 27 0.56 -11.34 -10.16
CA ALA A 27 0.28 -10.65 -11.42
C ALA A 27 1.60 -10.06 -11.92
N ALA A 28 2.39 -10.91 -12.58
CA ALA A 28 3.51 -10.50 -13.41
C ALA A 28 2.97 -9.61 -14.51
N GLY A 29 3.40 -8.35 -14.53
CA GLY A 29 3.17 -7.46 -15.65
C GLY A 29 2.78 -6.02 -15.33
N SER A 30 2.70 -5.55 -14.09
CA SER A 30 2.49 -4.10 -13.91
C SER A 30 3.80 -3.36 -14.18
N ASN A 31 3.96 -2.81 -15.39
CA ASN A 31 4.94 -1.77 -15.65
C ASN A 31 4.62 -0.60 -14.70
N THR A 32 5.64 -0.10 -14.00
CA THR A 32 5.62 0.95 -12.96
C THR A 32 4.36 1.83 -12.91
N ALA A 33 3.75 1.94 -11.72
CA ALA A 33 2.60 2.81 -11.54
C ALA A 33 3.01 4.26 -11.26
N THR A 34 2.22 5.21 -11.74
CA THR A 34 2.36 6.63 -11.39
C THR A 34 1.31 7.02 -10.36
N LEU A 35 1.72 7.74 -9.32
CA LEU A 35 0.85 8.36 -8.33
C LEU A 35 1.03 9.89 -8.40
N SER A 36 -0.08 10.62 -8.37
CA SER A 36 -0.06 12.07 -8.17
C SER A 36 -1.20 12.48 -7.26
N CYS A 37 -0.86 13.01 -6.09
CA CYS A 37 -1.79 13.51 -5.10
C CYS A 37 -1.51 14.99 -4.85
N VAL A 38 -2.55 15.81 -4.77
CA VAL A 38 -2.45 17.25 -4.55
C VAL A 38 -3.51 17.71 -3.56
N ARG A 39 -3.19 18.71 -2.73
CA ARG A 39 -4.19 19.47 -1.97
C ARG A 39 -4.53 20.74 -2.77
N PRO A 40 -5.76 20.87 -3.31
CA PRO A 40 -6.12 22.04 -4.09
C PRO A 40 -5.93 23.34 -3.29
N GLY A 41 -5.33 24.36 -3.90
CA GLY A 41 -5.12 25.66 -3.29
C GLY A 41 -3.90 25.77 -2.36
N THR A 42 -3.05 24.75 -2.27
CA THR A 42 -1.80 24.81 -1.49
C THR A 42 -0.60 24.27 -2.29
N ALA A 43 0.62 24.42 -1.76
CA ALA A 43 1.82 23.82 -2.35
C ALA A 43 1.92 22.29 -2.16
N PHE A 44 0.95 21.70 -1.45
CA PHE A 44 1.05 20.33 -0.94
C PHE A 44 0.83 19.29 -2.04
N GLN A 45 1.87 18.51 -2.33
CA GLN A 45 1.90 17.53 -3.41
C GLN A 45 2.63 16.26 -2.98
N PHE A 46 2.17 15.13 -3.49
CA PHE A 46 2.80 13.83 -3.29
C PHE A 46 2.75 13.05 -4.59
N LYS A 47 3.88 12.97 -5.30
CA LYS A 47 3.93 12.55 -6.71
C LYS A 47 5.10 11.61 -6.96
N GLY A 48 4.96 10.72 -7.93
CA GLY A 48 6.08 9.95 -8.46
C GLY A 48 5.67 8.57 -8.92
N THR A 49 6.63 7.65 -8.90
CA THR A 49 6.45 6.27 -9.35
C THR A 49 6.46 5.29 -8.19
N ILE A 50 5.50 4.38 -8.23
CA ILE A 50 5.44 3.24 -7.33
C ILE A 50 5.65 1.99 -8.18
N PRO A 51 6.80 1.31 -8.03
CA PRO A 51 7.09 0.12 -8.81
C PRO A 51 6.14 -1.02 -8.41
N ALA A 52 5.99 -2.00 -9.31
CA ALA A 52 5.22 -3.21 -9.01
C ALA A 52 6.00 -4.23 -8.16
N THR A 53 7.32 -4.03 -8.08
CA THR A 53 8.31 -4.79 -7.31
C THR A 53 9.06 -3.82 -6.38
N GLU A 54 9.69 -4.30 -5.31
CA GLU A 54 10.32 -3.46 -4.27
C GLU A 54 11.43 -2.52 -4.81
N GLU A 55 11.96 -2.81 -6.01
CA GLU A 55 12.98 -2.00 -6.68
C GLU A 55 12.32 -0.91 -7.56
N GLY A 56 12.52 0.37 -7.21
CA GLY A 56 12.14 1.52 -8.05
C GLY A 56 11.19 2.56 -7.45
N LEU A 57 11.03 2.58 -6.12
CA LEU A 57 10.31 3.65 -5.43
C LEU A 57 11.00 4.99 -5.70
N ASP A 58 10.27 5.94 -6.27
CA ASP A 58 10.74 7.32 -6.47
C ASP A 58 9.56 8.26 -6.32
N LEU A 59 9.40 8.80 -5.11
CA LEU A 59 8.33 9.73 -4.76
C LEU A 59 8.93 11.05 -4.28
N ILE A 60 8.21 12.13 -4.56
CA ILE A 60 8.52 13.47 -4.09
C ILE A 60 7.32 13.97 -3.30
N PHE A 61 7.60 14.32 -2.05
CA PHE A 61 6.69 15.07 -1.21
C PHE A 61 7.07 16.55 -1.27
N THR A 62 6.09 17.42 -1.48
CA THR A 62 6.28 18.87 -1.50
C THR A 62 5.24 19.52 -0.61
N ASP A 63 5.64 20.51 0.17
CA ASP A 63 4.76 21.38 0.94
C ASP A 63 5.25 22.84 0.85
N ASP A 64 4.72 23.74 1.68
CA ASP A 64 5.13 25.14 1.72
C ASP A 64 6.56 25.35 2.27
N ALA A 65 7.16 24.33 2.90
CA ALA A 65 8.50 24.35 3.47
C ALA A 65 9.58 23.85 2.50
N GLY A 66 9.24 23.04 1.49
CA GLY A 66 10.14 22.59 0.44
C GLY A 66 9.72 21.27 -0.20
N SER A 67 10.70 20.47 -0.62
CA SER A 67 10.48 19.13 -1.17
C SER A 67 11.40 18.10 -0.51
N LEU A 68 10.87 16.91 -0.24
CA LEU A 68 11.61 15.72 0.21
C LEU A 68 11.48 14.61 -0.85
N LYS A 69 12.61 13.99 -1.19
CA LYS A 69 12.65 12.80 -2.02
C LYS A 69 12.54 11.56 -1.14
N ILE A 70 11.72 10.60 -1.56
CA ILE A 70 11.52 9.30 -0.93
C ILE A 70 11.90 8.25 -1.99
N SER A 71 13.05 7.61 -1.82
CA SER A 71 13.55 6.57 -2.74
C SER A 71 13.75 5.22 -2.05
N ALA A 72 13.87 4.18 -2.86
CA ALA A 72 14.11 2.80 -2.42
C ALA A 72 15.41 2.62 -1.62
N ASP A 73 16.35 3.59 -1.66
CA ASP A 73 17.60 3.54 -0.91
C ASP A 73 17.41 3.76 0.60
N GLU A 74 16.38 4.52 0.97
CA GLU A 74 16.11 4.95 2.35
C GLU A 74 14.76 4.45 2.87
N TYR A 75 13.86 4.05 1.96
CA TYR A 75 12.50 3.67 2.29
C TYR A 75 12.07 2.39 1.58
N ASP A 76 11.28 1.58 2.27
CA ASP A 76 10.51 0.48 1.69
C ASP A 76 9.05 0.91 1.50
N ALA A 77 8.38 0.40 0.46
CA ALA A 77 7.00 0.74 0.16
C ALA A 77 6.16 -0.48 -0.20
N SER A 78 4.97 -0.55 0.40
CA SER A 78 3.95 -1.55 0.07
C SER A 78 2.67 -0.88 -0.43
N VAL A 79 2.06 -1.47 -1.45
CA VAL A 79 0.79 -1.02 -2.03
C VAL A 79 -0.25 -2.11 -2.00
N VAL A 80 -1.41 -1.79 -1.43
CA VAL A 80 -2.62 -2.61 -1.52
C VAL A 80 -3.63 -1.85 -2.38
N LYS A 81 -4.02 -2.45 -3.51
CA LYS A 81 -5.00 -1.85 -4.44
C LYS A 81 -6.12 -2.82 -4.77
N LYS A 82 -7.35 -2.34 -4.69
CA LYS A 82 -8.57 -3.00 -5.17
C LYS A 82 -9.62 -1.96 -5.53
N PHE A 83 -9.45 -1.33 -6.68
CA PHE A 83 -10.24 -0.16 -7.08
C PHE A 83 -11.74 -0.43 -7.19
N SER A 84 -12.14 -1.62 -7.65
CA SER A 84 -13.53 -2.05 -7.68
C SER A 84 -14.20 -2.12 -6.30
N LYS A 85 -13.42 -2.13 -5.21
CA LYS A 85 -13.90 -2.07 -3.83
C LYS A 85 -13.62 -0.73 -3.14
N GLY A 86 -13.15 0.29 -3.86
CA GLY A 86 -12.80 1.59 -3.27
C GLY A 86 -11.49 1.59 -2.48
N VAL A 87 -10.66 0.55 -2.60
CA VAL A 87 -9.46 0.35 -1.76
C VAL A 87 -8.20 0.76 -2.51
N PHE A 88 -7.47 1.69 -1.91
CA PHE A 88 -6.08 2.00 -2.21
C PHE A 88 -5.38 2.34 -0.89
N GLN A 89 -4.24 1.71 -0.64
CA GLN A 89 -3.38 2.01 0.48
C GLN A 89 -1.93 1.91 0.03
N LEU A 90 -1.17 2.97 0.25
CA LEU A 90 0.28 3.03 0.11
C LEU A 90 0.86 3.25 1.51
N LYS A 91 1.79 2.39 1.88
CA LYS A 91 2.51 2.45 3.15
C LYS A 91 4.00 2.51 2.85
N ILE A 92 4.68 3.50 3.41
CA ILE A 92 6.11 3.73 3.20
C ILE A 92 6.78 3.74 4.57
N MET A 93 7.84 2.95 4.73
CA MET A 93 8.57 2.81 5.98
C MET A 93 10.02 3.18 5.77
N HIS A 94 10.59 3.99 6.67
CA HIS A 94 12.01 4.29 6.65
C HIS A 94 12.82 3.04 7.04
N LEU A 95 13.88 2.72 6.30
CA LEU A 95 14.65 1.48 6.49
C LEU A 95 15.44 1.45 7.81
N GLN A 96 15.78 2.62 8.37
CA GLN A 96 16.58 2.74 9.60
C GLN A 96 15.80 3.33 10.78
N GLY A 97 14.49 3.48 10.70
CA GLY A 97 13.70 4.16 11.72
C GLY A 97 12.26 3.66 11.83
N GLU A 98 11.49 4.26 12.75
CA GLU A 98 10.07 3.94 12.95
C GLU A 98 9.13 4.88 12.17
N GLU A 99 9.69 5.73 11.31
CA GLU A 99 8.91 6.67 10.50
C GLU A 99 8.09 5.91 9.45
N GLU A 100 6.77 6.06 9.55
CA GLU A 100 5.79 5.45 8.65
C GLU A 100 4.93 6.53 8.01
N ILE A 101 4.97 6.63 6.68
CA ILE A 101 4.06 7.46 5.89
C ILE A 101 2.95 6.58 5.33
N SER A 102 1.69 6.97 5.55
CA SER A 102 0.52 6.18 5.15
C SER A 102 -0.45 7.02 4.33
N LEU A 103 -0.78 6.57 3.13
CA LEU A 103 -1.76 7.19 2.23
C LEU A 103 -2.88 6.19 1.93
N TYR A 104 -4.12 6.52 2.29
CA TYR A 104 -5.27 5.63 2.08
C TYR A 104 -6.44 6.35 1.44
N SER A 105 -7.14 5.68 0.52
CA SER A 105 -8.30 6.25 -0.18
C SER A 105 -9.53 6.38 0.71
N LEU A 106 -10.39 7.32 0.35
CA LEU A 106 -11.78 7.38 0.81
C LEU A 106 -12.65 6.59 -0.19
N PRO A 107 -13.22 5.43 0.20
CA PRO A 107 -13.85 4.50 -0.75
C PRO A 107 -14.97 5.12 -1.59
N SER A 108 -15.78 6.01 -1.01
CA SER A 108 -16.92 6.65 -1.69
C SER A 108 -16.52 7.63 -2.80
N THR A 109 -15.25 8.02 -2.86
CA THR A 109 -14.74 9.00 -3.84
C THR A 109 -14.03 8.35 -5.02
N MET A 110 -13.84 7.03 -4.97
CA MET A 110 -13.03 6.31 -5.94
C MET A 110 -13.77 6.11 -7.26
N ARG A 111 -13.08 6.47 -8.34
CA ARG A 111 -13.48 6.15 -9.72
C ARG A 111 -12.30 5.47 -10.39
N SER A 112 -12.56 4.37 -11.09
CA SER A 112 -11.54 3.65 -11.84
C SER A 112 -12.05 3.26 -13.22
N GLN A 113 -11.14 3.28 -14.19
CA GLN A 113 -11.36 2.81 -15.54
C GLN A 113 -10.26 1.81 -15.89
N ASP A 114 -10.68 0.61 -16.25
CA ASP A 114 -9.83 -0.45 -16.77
C ASP A 114 -10.03 -0.55 -18.27
N SER A 115 -8.94 -0.50 -19.03
CA SER A 115 -8.91 -0.57 -20.48
C SER A 115 -7.93 -1.65 -20.92
N GLY A 116 -8.23 -2.91 -20.61
CA GLY A 116 -7.49 -4.11 -21.04
C GLY A 116 -6.05 -4.21 -20.51
N ASN A 117 -5.20 -3.30 -20.97
CA ASN A 117 -3.77 -3.21 -20.67
C ASN A 117 -3.43 -1.97 -19.83
N ALA A 118 -4.41 -1.18 -19.39
CA ALA A 118 -4.17 0.01 -18.58
C ALA A 118 -5.28 0.23 -17.57
N THR A 119 -4.91 0.70 -16.39
CA THR A 119 -5.83 1.11 -15.34
C THR A 119 -5.55 2.56 -14.97
N LYS A 120 -6.61 3.36 -14.84
CA LYS A 120 -6.56 4.72 -14.31
C LYS A 120 -7.59 4.83 -13.17
N ALA A 121 -7.17 5.39 -12.05
CA ALA A 121 -8.02 5.62 -10.89
C ALA A 121 -7.85 7.05 -10.37
N THR A 122 -8.95 7.63 -9.88
CA THR A 122 -8.97 8.92 -9.18
C THR A 122 -9.77 8.77 -7.88
N PHE A 123 -9.28 9.35 -6.80
CA PHE A 123 -9.91 9.24 -5.48
C PHE A 123 -9.43 10.37 -4.56
N GLU A 124 -10.22 10.73 -3.57
CA GLU A 124 -9.68 11.42 -2.40
C GLU A 124 -8.91 10.42 -1.53
N ALA A 125 -7.81 10.87 -0.95
CA ALA A 125 -7.01 10.10 -0.01
C ALA A 125 -6.70 10.93 1.23
N VAL A 126 -6.37 10.24 2.31
CA VAL A 126 -5.84 10.83 3.53
C VAL A 126 -4.40 10.41 3.67
N LEU A 127 -3.50 11.39 3.74
CA LEU A 127 -2.12 11.21 4.14
C LEU A 127 -2.02 11.34 5.67
N LYS A 128 -1.37 10.36 6.29
CA LYS A 128 -0.99 10.35 7.70
C LYS A 128 0.53 10.40 7.81
N ASN A 129 1.00 11.04 8.88
CA ASN A 129 2.42 11.19 9.20
C ASN A 129 3.18 11.72 7.99
N ALA A 130 2.74 12.87 7.47
CA ALA A 130 3.44 13.52 6.37
C ALA A 130 4.90 13.79 6.78
N PRO A 131 5.87 13.55 5.88
CA PRO A 131 7.27 13.68 6.24
C PRO A 131 7.65 15.13 6.53
N ALA A 132 8.57 15.33 7.48
CA ALA A 132 9.04 16.66 7.85
C ALA A 132 10.18 17.13 6.93
N ILE A 133 10.02 18.26 6.25
CA ILE A 133 11.04 18.83 5.34
C ILE A 133 12.09 19.72 6.08
N LYS A 134 11.81 20.13 7.33
CA LYS A 134 12.74 20.93 8.15
C LYS A 134 13.07 20.19 9.45
N PRO A 135 14.28 20.38 10.03
CA PRO A 135 14.53 19.92 11.39
C PRO A 135 13.44 20.53 12.28
N ALA A 136 12.78 19.67 13.05
CA ALA A 136 11.62 19.99 13.87
C ALA A 136 11.78 21.40 14.46
N ARG A 137 10.97 22.34 13.98
CA ARG A 137 10.86 23.66 14.60
C ARG A 137 10.56 23.39 16.07
N THR A 138 11.37 23.96 16.97
CA THR A 138 11.30 23.76 18.43
C THR A 138 10.08 24.47 19.02
N ASP A 139 8.94 24.27 18.38
CA ASP A 139 7.65 24.82 18.72
C ASP A 139 6.77 23.57 18.80
N SER A 140 6.58 23.07 20.02
CA SER A 140 5.95 21.81 20.41
C SER A 140 4.46 21.71 20.01
N ASN A 141 4.18 21.61 18.71
CA ASN A 141 2.84 21.33 18.18
C ASN A 141 2.83 20.61 16.81
N TRP A 142 3.91 19.94 16.42
CA TRP A 142 3.92 19.05 15.25
C TRP A 142 3.29 17.66 15.57
N GLU A 143 2.98 17.41 16.84
CA GLU A 143 2.29 16.20 17.35
C GLU A 143 0.81 16.12 16.97
N THR A 144 0.28 17.03 16.17
CA THR A 144 -1.01 16.77 15.52
C THR A 144 -0.74 16.10 14.18
N HIS A 145 -0.95 14.79 14.20
CA HIS A 145 -1.22 13.91 13.07
C HIS A 145 -2.32 14.50 12.16
N GLU A 146 -2.06 15.60 11.47
CA GLU A 146 -3.03 16.21 10.59
C GLU A 146 -3.28 15.21 9.47
N LYS A 147 -4.51 14.72 9.40
CA LYS A 147 -4.97 13.88 8.31
C LYS A 147 -5.13 14.80 7.10
N ILE A 148 -4.14 14.79 6.22
CA ILE A 148 -4.11 15.68 5.07
C ILE A 148 -4.94 15.04 3.96
N ARG A 149 -6.09 15.63 3.64
CA ARG A 149 -6.87 15.23 2.47
C ARG A 149 -6.20 15.69 1.18
N LEU A 150 -6.10 14.77 0.23
CA LEU A 150 -5.49 14.94 -1.07
C LEU A 150 -6.44 14.41 -2.15
N LEU A 151 -6.45 15.07 -3.31
CA LEU A 151 -7.03 14.51 -4.54
C LEU A 151 -5.93 13.76 -5.28
N CYS A 152 -6.14 12.46 -5.49
CA CYS A 152 -5.16 11.56 -6.07
C CYS A 152 -5.59 11.01 -7.42
N SER A 153 -4.61 10.83 -8.30
CA SER A 153 -4.69 10.02 -9.51
C SER A 153 -3.63 8.92 -9.47
N TYR A 154 -4.01 7.70 -9.82
CA TYR A 154 -3.12 6.53 -9.91
C TYR A 154 -3.30 5.86 -11.27
N SER A 155 -2.22 5.52 -11.96
CA SER A 155 -2.29 4.84 -13.24
C SER A 155 -1.15 3.86 -13.45
N TYR A 156 -1.42 2.74 -14.10
CA TYR A 156 -0.40 1.79 -14.55
C TYR A 156 -0.84 1.13 -15.86
N SER A 157 0.12 0.57 -16.59
CA SER A 157 -0.12 -0.24 -17.78
C SER A 157 0.57 -1.60 -17.63
N ILE A 158 0.05 -2.60 -18.33
CA ILE A 158 0.56 -3.97 -18.36
C ILE A 158 1.21 -4.21 -19.71
#